data_AF-N8ZXY0-F1
#
_entry.id   AF-N8ZXY0-F1
#
_cell.length_a   1.000
_cell.length_b   1.000
_cell.length_c   1.000
_cell.angle_alpha   90.00
_cell.angle_beta   90.00
_cell.angle_gamma   90.00
#
_symmetry.space_group_name_H-M   'P 1'
#
loop_
_entity.id
_entity.type
_entity.pdbx_description
1 polymer ?
#
loop_
_entity_poly.entity_id
_entity_poly.type
_entity_poly.pdbx_seq_one_letter_code
_entity_poly.pdbx_strand_id
1 'polypeptide(L)'
;MSLIELKTTEEFVEAISEQAVSLSKIQFSEDFKKLFLFYVETFKDQINSMDWDFLSIEFWFDSGQLILYPESFEYERLDPYMCLVFQYYQIYFDQLITQNISDEVLEEESIEIKQKVIDCVNGVLNELSTYILTELNRKKIYLKYFGVTKEFVFKEEVLGL
;
A
#
# COMPACT_ATOMS: atom_id res chain seq x y z
N MET A 1 7.95 9.97 -15.30
CA MET A 1 6.86 8.97 -15.39
C MET A 1 6.66 8.50 -13.96
N SER A 2 5.66 8.90 -13.17
CA SER A 2 4.21 9.09 -13.37
C SER A 2 3.48 7.78 -13.63
N LEU A 3 2.63 7.40 -12.67
CA LEU A 3 1.64 6.33 -12.73
C LEU A 3 1.13 6.06 -14.15
N ILE A 4 1.12 4.78 -14.51
CA ILE A 4 0.72 4.24 -15.80
C ILE A 4 -0.55 3.40 -15.60
N GLU A 5 -1.40 3.31 -16.63
CA GLU A 5 -2.57 2.42 -16.64
C GLU A 5 -3.51 2.61 -15.44
N LEU A 6 -3.92 3.86 -15.16
CA LEU A 6 -4.93 4.14 -14.15
C LEU A 6 -6.27 3.49 -14.56
N LYS A 7 -6.72 2.53 -13.74
CA LYS A 7 -7.99 1.84 -13.87
C LYS A 7 -8.85 2.14 -12.65
N THR A 8 -10.09 2.53 -12.89
CA THR A 8 -11.06 2.86 -11.83
C THR A 8 -12.34 2.09 -12.08
N THR A 9 -12.88 1.49 -11.02
CA THR A 9 -14.20 0.86 -10.98
C THR A 9 -14.97 1.38 -9.76
N GLU A 10 -16.14 0.83 -9.47
CA GLU A 10 -16.87 1.12 -8.22
C GLU A 10 -16.21 0.45 -6.99
N GLU A 11 -15.35 -0.56 -7.22
CA GLU A 11 -14.74 -1.37 -6.16
C GLU A 11 -13.26 -1.03 -5.93
N PHE A 12 -12.59 -0.39 -6.89
CA PHE A 12 -11.17 -0.08 -6.73
C PHE A 12 -10.62 1.00 -7.64
N VAL A 13 -9.46 1.54 -7.25
CA VAL A 13 -8.51 2.19 -8.17
C VAL A 13 -7.22 1.39 -8.23
N GLU A 14 -6.68 1.24 -9.43
CA GLU A 14 -5.44 0.53 -9.69
C GLU A 14 -4.55 1.35 -10.63
N ALA A 15 -3.25 1.33 -10.39
CA ALA A 15 -2.27 1.87 -11.32
C ALA A 15 -0.96 1.07 -11.27
N ILE A 16 -0.13 1.26 -12.28
CA ILE A 16 1.20 0.67 -12.40
C ILE A 16 2.24 1.78 -12.22
N SER A 17 3.32 1.48 -11.50
CA SER A 17 4.53 2.30 -11.42
C SER A 17 5.75 1.46 -11.81
N GLU A 18 6.64 2.05 -12.61
CA GLU A 18 7.94 1.45 -12.94
C GLU A 18 8.97 1.62 -11.81
N GLN A 19 8.58 2.25 -10.69
CA GLN A 19 9.50 2.58 -9.60
C GLN A 19 9.69 1.42 -8.62
N ALA A 20 10.81 1.51 -7.90
CA ALA A 20 11.07 0.77 -6.68
C ALA A 20 11.80 1.69 -5.70
N VAL A 21 11.76 1.36 -4.41
CA VAL A 21 12.46 2.15 -3.38
C VAL A 21 13.97 2.16 -3.64
N SER A 22 14.52 1.07 -4.17
CA SER A 22 15.93 0.95 -4.57
C SER A 22 16.30 1.79 -5.78
N LEU A 23 15.37 2.06 -6.69
CA LEU A 23 15.58 2.91 -7.86
C LEU A 23 15.49 4.39 -7.51
N SER A 24 14.40 4.79 -6.84
CA SER A 24 14.16 6.16 -6.41
C SER A 24 13.10 6.19 -5.32
N LYS A 25 13.55 6.40 -4.08
CA LYS A 25 12.66 6.62 -2.92
C LYS A 25 11.69 7.80 -3.16
N ILE A 26 12.17 8.87 -3.80
CA ILE A 26 11.36 10.08 -4.03
C ILE A 26 10.23 9.77 -5.02
N GLN A 27 10.55 9.19 -6.18
CA GLN A 27 9.54 8.92 -7.20
C GLN A 27 8.55 7.83 -6.76
N PHE A 28 9.03 6.82 -6.02
CA PHE A 28 8.18 5.82 -5.37
C PHE A 28 7.13 6.49 -4.47
N SER A 29 7.58 7.37 -3.56
CA SER A 29 6.68 8.08 -2.66
C SER A 29 5.70 8.99 -3.40
N GLU A 30 6.15 9.68 -4.45
CA GLU A 30 5.27 10.53 -5.26
C GLU A 30 4.20 9.74 -6.00
N ASP A 31 4.54 8.58 -6.56
CA ASP A 31 3.59 7.73 -7.28
C ASP A 31 2.55 7.15 -6.32
N PHE A 32 2.98 6.63 -5.16
CA PHE A 32 2.07 6.23 -4.09
C PHE A 32 1.17 7.38 -3.65
N LYS A 33 1.74 8.55 -3.37
CA LYS A 33 1.01 9.76 -2.97
C LYS A 33 -0.07 10.15 -3.98
N LYS A 34 0.25 10.13 -5.27
CA LYS A 34 -0.69 10.47 -6.34
C LYS A 34 -1.87 9.51 -6.39
N LEU A 35 -1.62 8.20 -6.35
CA LEU A 35 -2.71 7.22 -6.39
C LEU A 35 -3.56 7.28 -5.12
N PHE A 36 -2.92 7.44 -3.96
CA PHE A 36 -3.61 7.53 -2.68
C PHE A 36 -4.55 8.74 -2.61
N LEU A 37 -4.09 9.91 -3.05
CA LEU A 37 -4.95 11.10 -3.12
C LEU A 37 -6.14 10.87 -4.07
N PHE A 38 -5.88 10.28 -5.25
CA PHE A 38 -6.93 9.94 -6.20
C PHE A 38 -7.95 8.94 -5.62
N TYR A 39 -7.49 7.93 -4.89
CA TYR A 39 -8.32 6.96 -4.18
C TYR A 39 -9.25 7.65 -3.16
N VAL A 40 -8.69 8.50 -2.29
CA VAL A 40 -9.48 9.22 -1.28
C VAL A 40 -10.49 10.16 -1.95
N GLU A 41 -10.07 10.94 -2.96
CA GLU A 41 -10.97 11.84 -3.67
C GLU A 41 -12.13 11.11 -4.36
N THR A 42 -11.85 9.92 -4.92
CA THR A 42 -12.85 9.12 -5.63
C THR A 42 -13.85 8.47 -4.68
N PHE A 43 -13.38 7.98 -3.53
CA PHE A 43 -14.17 7.05 -2.70
C PHE A 43 -14.50 7.54 -1.29
N LYS A 44 -14.08 8.74 -0.89
CA LYS A 44 -14.31 9.24 0.49
C LYS A 44 -15.76 9.11 0.96
N ASP A 45 -16.75 9.39 0.11
CA ASP A 45 -18.16 9.33 0.51
C ASP A 45 -18.59 7.88 0.80
N GLN A 46 -18.11 6.93 -0.02
CA GLN A 46 -18.34 5.49 0.16
C GLN A 46 -17.66 4.99 1.44
N ILE A 47 -16.36 5.31 1.62
CA ILE A 47 -15.57 4.93 2.81
C ILE A 47 -16.17 5.53 4.08
N ASN A 48 -16.68 6.76 4.03
CA ASN A 48 -17.31 7.43 5.18
C ASN A 48 -18.67 6.83 5.56
N SER A 49 -19.32 6.11 4.64
CA SER A 49 -20.59 5.43 4.91
C SER A 49 -20.43 4.04 5.51
N MET A 50 -19.21 3.49 5.49
CA MET A 50 -18.89 2.15 6.00
C MET A 50 -18.59 2.17 7.49
N ASP A 51 -18.88 1.05 8.13
CA ASP A 51 -18.33 0.76 9.46
C ASP A 51 -16.97 0.09 9.30
N TRP A 52 -15.90 0.82 9.60
CA TRP A 52 -14.51 0.37 9.47
C TRP A 52 -13.66 0.92 10.61
N ASP A 53 -12.60 0.20 10.94
CA ASP A 53 -11.82 0.40 12.17
C ASP A 53 -10.38 0.85 11.91
N PHE A 54 -9.77 0.32 10.85
CA PHE A 54 -8.40 0.66 10.45
C PHE A 54 -8.23 0.60 8.93
N LEU A 55 -7.15 1.22 8.44
CA LEU A 55 -6.69 1.00 7.07
C LEU A 55 -5.62 -0.08 7.09
N SER A 56 -5.84 -1.11 6.29
CA SER A 56 -4.90 -2.19 6.06
C SER A 56 -4.07 -1.90 4.83
N ILE A 57 -2.76 -2.09 4.97
CA ILE A 57 -1.77 -1.87 3.92
C ILE A 57 -0.96 -3.14 3.77
N GLU A 58 -1.08 -3.77 2.60
CA GLU A 58 -0.39 -5.00 2.27
C GLU A 58 0.66 -4.74 1.21
N PHE A 59 1.85 -5.31 1.39
CA PHE A 59 2.85 -5.36 0.34
C PHE A 59 3.17 -6.80 -0.05
N TRP A 60 2.70 -7.18 -1.24
CA TRP A 60 2.94 -8.48 -1.86
C TRP A 60 4.18 -8.33 -2.74
N PHE A 61 5.32 -8.68 -2.15
CA PHE A 61 6.63 -8.40 -2.73
C PHE A 61 6.88 -9.17 -4.03
N ASP A 62 6.37 -10.39 -4.12
CA ASP A 62 6.46 -11.30 -5.26
C ASP A 62 5.68 -10.80 -6.48
N SER A 63 4.50 -10.20 -6.27
CA SER A 63 3.73 -9.55 -7.34
C SER A 63 4.04 -8.05 -7.48
N GLY A 64 4.86 -7.47 -6.60
CA GLY A 64 5.13 -6.05 -6.52
C GLY A 64 3.90 -5.20 -6.16
N GLN A 65 2.84 -5.79 -5.63
CA GLN A 65 1.58 -5.10 -5.36
C GLN A 65 1.57 -4.48 -3.97
N LEU A 66 1.23 -3.19 -3.91
CA LEU A 66 0.89 -2.50 -2.67
C LEU A 66 -0.62 -2.24 -2.66
N ILE A 67 -1.31 -2.83 -1.70
CA ILE A 67 -2.77 -2.79 -1.61
C ILE A 67 -3.16 -2.04 -0.34
N LEU A 68 -4.10 -1.10 -0.43
CA LEU A 68 -4.63 -0.34 0.71
C LEU A 68 -6.16 -0.40 0.71
N TYR A 69 -6.76 -0.69 1.85
CA TYR A 69 -8.22 -0.76 1.99
C TYR A 69 -8.69 -0.55 3.44
N PRO A 70 -9.95 -0.13 3.66
CA PRO A 70 -10.58 -0.14 4.96
C PRO A 70 -10.90 -1.55 5.43
N GLU A 71 -10.74 -1.80 6.72
CA GLU A 71 -10.99 -3.11 7.34
C GLU A 71 -11.70 -2.96 8.69
N SER A 72 -12.59 -3.90 8.99
CA SER A 72 -13.29 -4.01 10.27
C SER A 72 -12.48 -4.81 11.31
N PHE A 73 -12.85 -4.75 12.59
CA PHE A 73 -12.25 -5.56 13.65
C PHE A 73 -12.40 -7.07 13.45
N GLU A 74 -13.37 -7.50 12.64
CA GLU A 74 -13.54 -8.91 12.26
C GLU A 74 -12.58 -9.35 11.14
N TYR A 75 -11.67 -8.46 10.72
CA TYR A 75 -10.75 -8.65 9.60
C TYR A 75 -11.48 -8.89 8.26
N GLU A 76 -12.65 -8.25 8.12
CA GLU A 76 -13.35 -8.19 6.84
C GLU A 76 -12.76 -7.06 6.01
N ARG A 77 -12.13 -7.42 4.87
CA ARG A 77 -11.72 -6.46 3.86
C ARG A 77 -12.95 -5.80 3.24
N LEU A 78 -12.97 -4.48 3.26
CA LEU A 78 -14.05 -3.69 2.70
C LEU A 78 -13.57 -2.99 1.42
N ASP A 79 -14.42 -3.00 0.40
CA ASP A 79 -14.23 -2.22 -0.81
C ASP A 79 -14.80 -0.81 -0.61
N PRO A 80 -14.19 0.24 -1.18
CA PRO A 80 -13.23 0.15 -2.27
C PRO A 80 -11.78 0.02 -1.78
N TYR A 81 -10.92 -0.53 -2.63
CA TYR A 81 -9.48 -0.63 -2.37
C TYR A 81 -8.63 0.13 -3.39
N MET A 82 -7.39 0.41 -3.00
CA MET A 82 -6.34 0.92 -3.87
C MET A 82 -5.31 -0.16 -4.13
N CYS A 83 -4.88 -0.34 -5.38
CA CYS A 83 -3.79 -1.23 -5.77
C CYS A 83 -2.73 -0.46 -6.57
N LEU A 84 -1.48 -0.48 -6.13
CA LEU A 84 -0.35 0.06 -6.87
C LEU A 84 0.63 -1.06 -7.20
N VAL A 85 0.78 -1.37 -8.48
CA VAL A 85 1.71 -2.39 -8.96
C VAL A 85 3.06 -1.76 -9.25
N PHE A 86 4.10 -2.12 -8.50
CA PHE A 86 5.47 -1.73 -8.75
C PHE A 86 6.17 -2.76 -9.64
N GLN A 87 6.12 -2.54 -10.95
CA GLN A 87 6.56 -3.49 -11.98
C GLN A 87 8.03 -3.92 -11.79
N TYR A 88 8.88 -3.05 -11.26
CA TYR A 88 10.28 -3.39 -10.99
C TYR A 88 10.41 -4.56 -10.02
N TYR A 89 9.62 -4.60 -8.94
CA TYR A 89 9.71 -5.69 -7.97
C TYR A 89 9.27 -7.02 -8.57
N GLN A 90 8.20 -7.02 -9.38
CA GLN A 90 7.77 -8.22 -10.09
C GLN A 90 8.91 -8.79 -10.96
N ILE A 91 9.53 -7.95 -11.80
CA ILE A 91 10.65 -8.35 -12.66
C ILE A 91 11.84 -8.85 -11.83
N TYR A 92 12.13 -8.17 -10.71
CA TYR A 92 13.25 -8.51 -9.83
C TYR A 92 13.07 -9.91 -9.22
N PHE A 93 11.92 -10.21 -8.62
CA PHE A 93 11.69 -11.50 -7.99
C PHE A 93 11.55 -12.64 -9.00
N ASP A 94 10.93 -12.40 -10.16
CA ASP A 94 10.89 -13.37 -11.27
C ASP A 94 12.30 -13.79 -11.71
N GLN A 95 13.24 -12.84 -11.74
CA GLN A 95 14.65 -13.12 -12.07
C GLN A 95 15.35 -13.96 -11.01
N LEU A 96 15.13 -13.67 -9.72
CA LEU A 96 15.73 -14.46 -8.63
C LEU A 96 15.22 -15.90 -8.64
N ILE A 97 13.92 -16.10 -8.88
CA ILE A 97 13.32 -17.43 -9.03
C ILE A 97 13.93 -18.17 -10.23
N THR A 98 14.05 -17.48 -11.38
CA THR A 98 14.65 -18.07 -12.59
C THR A 98 16.12 -18.48 -12.38
N GLN A 99 16.84 -17.80 -11.49
CA GLN A 99 18.22 -18.10 -11.14
C GLN A 99 18.37 -19.23 -10.10
N ASN A 100 17.25 -19.85 -9.65
CA ASN A 100 17.23 -20.84 -8.57
C ASN A 100 17.92 -20.35 -7.29
N ILE A 101 17.71 -19.07 -6.95
CA ILE A 101 18.13 -18.56 -5.64
C ILE A 101 17.36 -19.32 -4.55
N SER A 102 18.04 -19.62 -3.43
CA SER A 102 17.41 -20.37 -2.34
C SER A 102 16.33 -19.55 -1.63
N ASP A 103 15.30 -20.25 -1.15
CA ASP A 103 14.17 -19.63 -0.44
C ASP A 103 14.60 -18.79 0.76
N GLU A 104 15.65 -19.21 1.48
CA GLU A 104 16.21 -18.44 2.62
C GLU A 104 16.72 -17.05 2.20
N VAL A 105 17.40 -16.96 1.05
CA VAL A 105 17.92 -15.68 0.53
C VAL A 105 16.76 -14.81 0.02
N LEU A 106 15.78 -15.42 -0.65
CA LEU A 106 14.57 -14.74 -1.09
C LEU A 106 13.80 -14.15 0.10
N GLU A 107 13.69 -14.90 1.20
CA GLU A 107 13.00 -14.47 2.40
C GLU A 107 13.69 -13.27 3.05
N GLU A 108 15.01 -13.35 3.26
CA GLU A 108 15.81 -12.25 3.81
C GLU A 108 15.69 -10.96 2.97
N GLU A 109 15.84 -11.06 1.64
CA GLU A 109 15.66 -9.92 0.75
C GLU A 109 14.23 -9.37 0.79
N SER A 110 13.23 -10.25 0.86
CA SER A 110 11.83 -9.82 0.95
C SER A 110 11.56 -9.01 2.21
N ILE A 111 12.17 -9.38 3.34
CA ILE A 111 12.02 -8.69 4.63
C ILE A 111 12.59 -7.27 4.53
N GLU A 112 13.80 -7.13 3.98
CA GLU A 112 14.44 -5.82 3.83
C GLU A 112 13.63 -4.90 2.90
N ILE A 113 13.14 -5.43 1.78
CA ILE A 113 12.34 -4.65 0.82
C ILE A 113 10.99 -4.25 1.45
N LYS A 114 10.30 -5.17 2.13
CA LYS A 114 9.04 -4.88 2.85
C LYS A 114 9.23 -3.73 3.83
N GLN A 115 10.28 -3.79 4.64
CA GLN A 115 10.57 -2.74 5.63
C GLN A 115 10.77 -1.37 4.94
N LYS A 116 11.56 -1.32 3.88
CA LYS A 116 11.80 -0.10 3.10
C LYS A 116 10.52 0.47 2.50
N VAL A 117 9.66 -0.39 1.94
CA VAL A 117 8.36 0.00 1.37
C VAL A 117 7.44 0.55 2.46
N ILE A 118 7.29 -0.17 3.57
CA ILE A 118 6.48 0.24 4.73
C ILE A 118 6.93 1.62 5.23
N ASP A 119 8.23 1.83 5.39
CA ASP A 119 8.74 3.12 5.89
C ASP A 119 8.47 4.28 4.91
N CYS A 120 8.53 4.03 3.60
CA CYS A 120 8.18 5.04 2.60
C CYS A 120 6.68 5.36 2.61
N VAL A 121 5.84 4.33 2.60
CA VAL A 121 4.37 4.48 2.64
C VAL A 121 3.92 5.18 3.91
N ASN A 122 4.45 4.76 5.07
CA ASN A 122 4.18 5.39 6.36
C ASN A 122 4.61 6.87 6.37
N GLY A 123 5.76 7.18 5.77
CA GLY A 123 6.21 8.56 5.62
C GLY A 123 5.20 9.43 4.85
N VAL A 124 4.69 8.93 3.72
CA VAL A 124 3.70 9.65 2.91
C VAL A 124 2.38 9.81 3.65
N LEU A 125 1.87 8.75 4.29
CA LEU A 125 0.60 8.80 5.02
C LEU A 125 0.67 9.73 6.23
N ASN A 126 1.80 9.78 6.94
CA ASN A 126 2.02 10.74 8.02
C ASN A 126 2.07 12.19 7.52
N GLU A 127 2.76 12.44 6.40
CA GLU A 127 2.77 13.76 5.74
C GLU A 127 1.35 14.23 5.39
N LEU A 128 0.49 13.29 4.97
CA LEU A 128 -0.90 13.55 4.60
C LEU A 128 -1.90 13.43 5.76
N SER A 129 -1.45 13.17 6.99
CA SER A 129 -2.31 12.82 8.14
C SER A 129 -3.51 13.75 8.32
N THR A 130 -3.30 15.07 8.33
CA THR A 130 -4.37 16.06 8.50
C THR A 130 -5.41 15.99 7.38
N TYR A 131 -4.96 15.81 6.13
CA TYR A 131 -5.85 15.68 4.97
C TYR A 131 -6.68 14.41 5.09
N ILE A 132 -6.05 13.27 5.38
CA ILE A 132 -6.72 11.96 5.51
C ILE A 132 -7.80 12.01 6.60
N LEU A 133 -7.44 12.52 7.78
CA LEU A 133 -8.37 12.63 8.91
C LEU A 133 -9.58 13.52 8.59
N THR A 134 -9.35 14.60 7.83
CA THR A 134 -10.41 15.52 7.42
C THR A 134 -11.33 14.90 6.38
N GLU A 135 -10.78 14.38 5.28
CA GLU A 135 -11.58 13.83 4.17
C GLU A 135 -12.32 12.54 4.57
N LEU A 136 -11.73 11.74 5.46
CA LEU A 136 -12.36 10.53 5.99
C LEU A 136 -13.18 10.77 7.26
N ASN A 137 -13.38 12.03 7.67
CA ASN A 137 -14.18 12.42 8.84
C ASN A 137 -13.84 11.61 10.12
N ARG A 138 -12.54 11.39 10.37
CA ARG A 138 -12.04 10.64 11.55
C ARG A 138 -11.15 11.54 12.41
N LYS A 139 -11.24 11.37 13.74
CA LYS A 139 -10.30 12.01 14.68
C LYS A 139 -8.96 11.29 14.77
N LYS A 140 -8.97 9.98 14.53
CA LYS A 140 -7.80 9.11 14.48
C LYS A 140 -8.05 7.97 13.51
N ILE A 141 -7.00 7.49 12.87
CA ILE A 141 -7.02 6.32 11.99
C ILE A 141 -5.85 5.43 12.37
N TYR A 142 -6.14 4.15 12.59
CA TYR A 142 -5.10 3.13 12.76
C TYR A 142 -4.67 2.62 11.39
N LEU A 143 -3.36 2.54 11.17
CA LEU A 143 -2.74 1.93 10.00
C LEU A 143 -2.12 0.61 10.42
N LYS A 144 -2.45 -0.47 9.71
CA LYS A 144 -1.86 -1.79 9.95
C LYS A 144 -1.17 -2.29 8.69
N TYR A 145 0.10 -2.64 8.83
CA TYR A 145 0.94 -3.09 7.72
C TYR A 145 1.12 -4.60 7.77
N PHE A 146 0.86 -5.27 6.66
CA PHE A 146 0.89 -6.72 6.54
C PHE A 146 1.73 -7.18 5.35
N GLY A 147 2.13 -8.45 5.40
CA GLY A 147 2.59 -9.21 4.23
C GLY A 147 1.44 -9.92 3.54
N VAL A 148 1.79 -10.87 2.67
CA VAL A 148 0.84 -11.62 1.86
C VAL A 148 -0.19 -12.40 2.69
N THR A 149 0.23 -13.07 3.78
CA THR A 149 -0.63 -14.01 4.53
C THR A 149 -1.42 -13.38 5.68
N LYS A 150 -1.23 -12.08 5.99
CA LYS A 150 -1.75 -11.38 7.19
C LYS A 150 -1.49 -12.04 8.55
N GLU A 151 -0.72 -13.14 8.60
CA GLU A 151 -0.42 -13.87 9.83
C GLU A 151 0.36 -13.02 10.83
N PHE A 152 1.13 -12.05 10.32
CA PHE A 152 1.95 -11.14 11.10
C PHE A 152 1.68 -9.69 10.72
N VAL A 153 1.48 -8.85 11.74
CA VAL A 153 1.47 -7.40 11.60
C VAL A 153 2.92 -6.92 11.63
N PHE A 154 3.40 -6.36 10.54
CA PHE A 154 4.77 -5.83 10.45
C PHE A 154 4.92 -4.49 11.17
N LYS A 155 3.88 -3.66 11.14
CA LYS A 155 3.86 -2.35 11.78
C LYS A 155 2.43 -1.92 12.08
N GLU A 156 2.26 -1.20 13.18
CA GLU A 156 1.05 -0.42 13.46
C GLU A 156 1.44 1.04 13.68
N GLU A 157 0.63 1.95 13.15
CA GLU A 157 0.80 3.40 13.31
C GLU A 157 -0.56 4.03 13.57
N VAL A 158 -0.59 5.17 14.27
CA VAL A 158 -1.82 5.94 14.49
C VAL A 158 -1.66 7.32 13.87
N LEU A 159 -2.49 7.64 12.88
CA LEU A 159 -2.69 9.00 12.45
C LEU A 159 -3.65 9.68 13.42
N GLY A 160 -3.23 10.78 14.05
CA GLY A 160 -4.06 11.56 14.97
C GLY A 160 -3.77 13.05 14.85
N LEU A 161 -4.74 13.87 15.28
CA LEU A 161 -4.59 15.32 15.46
C LEU A 161 -3.88 15.66 16.77
#